data_AF-A0A3C1YTR8-F1
#
_entry.id   AF-A0A3C1YTR8-F1
#
_cell.length_a   1.000
_cell.length_b   1.000
_cell.length_c   1.000
_cell.angle_alpha   90.00
_cell.angle_beta   90.00
_cell.angle_gamma   90.00
#
_symmetry.space_group_name_H-M   'P 1'
#
loop_
_entity.id
_entity.type
_entity.pdbx_description
1 polymer ?
#
loop_
_entity_poly.entity_id
_entity_poly.type
_entity_poly.pdbx_seq_one_letter_code
_entity_poly.pdbx_strand_id
1 'polypeptide(L)'
;MGVEPFLIAYSVNIVVAQRLIRKLCPRCKIKVKEIDFPVLKKFGLTDGEMHEVYRPVGCIDCLKGYKGRVAIHEALYFTKEIRQLVLDAGDSINEEELRQAGIRNGMITL
;
A
#
# COMPACT_ATOMS: atom_id res chain seq x y z
N MET A 1 -16.91 11.20 15.03
CA MET A 1 -16.48 10.48 16.25
C MET A 1 -16.21 11.40 17.43
N GLY A 2 -16.25 12.74 17.26
CA GLY A 2 -16.20 13.69 18.39
C GLY A 2 -14.87 13.73 19.14
N VAL A 3 -13.78 13.28 18.51
CA VAL A 3 -12.45 13.29 19.11
C VAL A 3 -11.76 14.60 18.76
N GLU A 4 -11.26 15.29 19.77
CA GLU A 4 -10.53 16.54 19.59
C GLU A 4 -9.25 16.34 18.76
N PRO A 5 -8.96 17.22 17.77
CA PRO A 5 -7.80 17.08 16.89
C PRO A 5 -6.46 16.99 17.61
N PHE A 6 -6.30 17.74 18.71
CA PHE A 6 -5.10 17.68 19.54
C PHE A 6 -4.83 16.28 20.11
N LEU A 7 -5.88 15.56 20.53
CA LEU A 7 -5.74 14.20 21.02
C LEU A 7 -5.28 13.26 19.90
N ILE A 8 -5.79 13.43 18.69
CA ILE A 8 -5.39 12.64 17.53
C ILE A 8 -3.91 12.90 17.19
N ALA A 9 -3.50 14.17 17.11
CA ALA A 9 -2.15 14.56 16.73
C ALA A 9 -1.06 14.03 17.68
N TYR A 10 -1.32 14.00 18.99
CA TYR A 10 -0.31 13.63 19.99
C TYR A 10 -0.46 12.24 20.60
N SER A 11 -1.62 11.59 20.47
CA SER A 11 -1.82 10.22 20.98
C SER A 11 -1.57 9.15 19.93
N VAL A 12 -1.64 9.49 18.63
CA VAL A 12 -1.41 8.54 17.54
C VAL A 12 0.04 8.63 17.07
N ASN A 13 0.71 7.48 17.01
CA ASN A 13 2.07 7.37 16.48
C ASN A 13 2.09 6.96 15.00
N ILE A 14 1.18 6.06 14.62
CA ILE A 14 1.11 5.47 13.29
C ILE A 14 -0.32 5.00 13.02
N VAL A 15 -0.76 5.15 11.78
CA VAL A 15 -1.97 4.52 11.25
C VAL A 15 -1.53 3.54 10.16
N VAL A 16 -1.98 2.29 10.27
CA VAL A 16 -1.66 1.24 9.29
C VAL A 16 -2.94 0.81 8.59
N ALA A 17 -3.01 1.05 7.29
CA ALA A 17 -4.02 0.46 6.42
C ALA A 17 -3.47 -0.85 5.83
N GLN A 18 -4.30 -1.90 5.77
CA GLN A 18 -3.89 -3.21 5.26
C GLN A 18 -4.89 -3.79 4.28
N ARG A 19 -4.37 -4.53 3.29
CA ARG A 19 -5.16 -5.41 2.41
C ARG A 19 -4.52 -6.78 2.35
N LEU A 20 -5.36 -7.83 2.39
CA LEU A 20 -4.90 -9.20 2.18
C LEU A 20 -5.06 -9.58 0.72
N ILE A 21 -3.94 -9.87 0.06
CA ILE A 21 -3.92 -10.36 -1.31
C ILE A 21 -3.65 -11.86 -1.35
N ARG A 22 -4.12 -12.53 -2.40
CA ARG A 22 -3.86 -13.95 -2.61
C ARG A 22 -2.40 -14.17 -2.99
N LYS A 23 -1.74 -15.12 -2.33
CA LYS A 23 -0.36 -15.49 -2.66
C LYS A 23 -0.34 -16.54 -3.75
N LEU A 24 0.48 -16.33 -4.78
CA LEU A 24 0.67 -17.33 -5.84
C LEU A 24 1.20 -18.64 -5.25
N CYS A 25 0.70 -19.76 -5.75
CA CYS A 25 1.16 -21.07 -5.34
C CYS A 25 2.65 -21.24 -5.70
N PRO A 26 3.53 -21.59 -4.73
CA PRO A 26 4.96 -21.71 -4.99
C PRO A 26 5.31 -22.89 -5.91
N ARG A 27 4.44 -23.91 -6.00
CA ARG A 27 4.70 -25.12 -6.80
C ARG A 27 4.35 -24.96 -8.29
N CYS A 28 3.39 -24.10 -8.64
CA CYS A 28 2.85 -24.02 -9.99
C CYS A 28 2.88 -22.62 -10.62
N LYS A 29 3.44 -21.60 -9.94
CA LYS A 29 3.60 -20.27 -10.53
C LYS A 29 4.54 -20.34 -11.73
N ILE A 30 4.24 -19.61 -12.80
CA ILE A 30 5.09 -19.54 -13.99
C ILE A 30 5.53 -18.10 -14.23
N LYS A 31 6.80 -17.91 -14.57
CA LYS A 31 7.37 -16.61 -14.94
C LYS A 31 6.75 -16.13 -16.25
N VAL A 32 6.26 -14.89 -16.26
CA VAL A 32 5.74 -14.21 -17.45
C VAL A 32 6.94 -13.81 -18.32
N LYS A 33 6.95 -14.26 -19.58
CA LYS A 33 8.08 -14.03 -20.50
C LYS A 33 8.08 -12.64 -21.11
N GLU A 34 6.90 -12.18 -21.50
CA GLU A 34 6.68 -10.86 -22.10
C GLU A 34 5.80 -10.07 -21.16
N ILE A 35 6.35 -9.00 -20.60
CA ILE A 35 5.62 -8.10 -19.74
C ILE A 35 5.30 -6.86 -20.56
N ASP A 36 4.04 -6.43 -20.50
CA ASP A 36 3.60 -5.18 -21.10
C ASP A 36 4.17 -4.00 -20.31
N PHE A 37 5.30 -3.47 -20.76
CA PHE A 37 5.97 -2.33 -20.14
C PHE A 37 5.06 -1.10 -19.96
N PRO A 38 4.23 -0.70 -20.95
CA PRO A 38 3.18 0.29 -20.75
C PRO A 38 2.28 0.05 -19.53
N VAL A 39 1.94 -1.21 -19.24
CA VAL A 39 1.14 -1.56 -18.05
C VAL A 39 1.95 -1.36 -16.77
N LEU A 40 3.23 -1.77 -16.74
CA LEU A 40 4.10 -1.56 -15.58
C LEU A 40 4.30 -0.08 -15.24
N LYS A 41 4.48 0.77 -16.27
CA LYS A 41 4.63 2.22 -16.08
C LYS A 41 3.41 2.87 -15.43
N LYS A 42 2.20 2.38 -15.73
CA LYS A 42 0.97 2.84 -15.07
C LYS A 42 0.95 2.54 -13.57
N PHE A 43 1.68 1.53 -13.13
CA PHE A 43 1.83 1.17 -11.72
C PHE A 43 3.06 1.84 -11.05
N GLY A 44 3.71 2.80 -11.72
CA GLY A 44 4.84 3.54 -11.17
C GLY A 44 6.17 2.77 -11.17
N LEU A 45 6.24 1.63 -11.86
CA LEU A 45 7.46 0.85 -12.00
C LEU A 45 8.31 1.42 -13.14
N THR A 46 9.55 1.83 -12.84
CA THR A 46 10.45 2.52 -13.78
C THR A 46 11.29 1.55 -14.63
N ASP A 47 11.69 2.02 -15.82
CA ASP A 47 12.58 1.28 -16.70
C ASP A 47 13.96 1.07 -16.02
N GLY A 48 14.32 -0.18 -15.72
CA GLY A 48 15.62 -0.53 -15.11
C GLY A 48 15.53 -1.53 -13.95
N GLU A 49 14.35 -1.68 -13.34
CA GLU A 49 14.10 -2.70 -12.34
C GLU A 49 13.68 -4.01 -13.01
N MET A 50 14.50 -5.07 -12.89
CA MET A 50 14.15 -6.39 -13.41
C MET A 50 13.05 -7.00 -12.52
N HIS A 51 11.80 -6.71 -12.84
CA HIS A 51 10.67 -7.31 -12.14
C HIS A 51 10.34 -8.68 -12.72
N GLU A 52 10.63 -9.73 -11.96
CA GLU A 52 10.10 -11.05 -12.27
C GLU A 52 8.60 -11.10 -11.95
N VAL A 53 7.77 -11.01 -12.99
CA VAL A 53 6.32 -11.19 -12.85
C VAL A 53 5.98 -12.66 -13.01
N TYR A 54 5.09 -13.15 -12.14
CA TYR A 54 4.60 -14.53 -12.16
C TYR A 54 3.08 -14.55 -12.31
N ARG A 55 2.56 -15.61 -12.95
CA ARG A 55 1.11 -15.83 -13.11
C ARG A 55 0.65 -17.15 -12.49
N PRO A 56 -0.62 -17.25 -12.05
CA PRO A 56 -1.20 -18.50 -11.54
C PRO A 56 -1.45 -19.48 -12.69
N VAL A 57 -1.36 -20.78 -12.40
CA VAL A 57 -1.71 -21.87 -13.34
C VAL A 57 -2.72 -22.81 -12.72
N GLY A 58 -2.42 -23.34 -11.52
CA GLY A 58 -3.25 -24.33 -10.84
C GLY A 58 -2.57 -25.69 -10.78
N CYS A 59 -2.71 -26.38 -9.65
CA CYS A 59 -2.24 -27.74 -9.43
C CYS A 59 -3.04 -28.37 -8.28
N ILE A 60 -2.77 -29.63 -7.96
CA ILE A 60 -3.47 -30.36 -6.89
C ILE A 60 -3.26 -29.78 -5.48
N ASP A 61 -2.18 -29.01 -5.27
CA ASP A 61 -1.83 -28.46 -3.96
C ASP A 61 -2.38 -27.06 -3.66
N CYS A 62 -3.16 -26.47 -4.57
CA CYS A 62 -3.60 -25.08 -4.47
C CYS A 62 -5.03 -24.83 -4.96
N LEU A 63 -5.59 -23.68 -4.63
CA LEU A 63 -6.90 -23.25 -5.10
C LEU A 63 -6.73 -22.28 -6.27
N LYS A 64 -6.96 -22.78 -7.49
CA LYS A 64 -6.88 -21.98 -8.74
C LYS A 64 -5.56 -21.21 -8.90
N GLY A 65 -4.44 -21.84 -8.52
CA GLY A 65 -3.11 -21.24 -8.64
C GLY A 65 -2.68 -20.38 -7.44
N TYR A 66 -3.48 -20.30 -6.38
CA TYR A 66 -3.17 -19.53 -5.17
C TYR A 66 -3.12 -20.43 -3.92
N LYS A 67 -2.18 -20.15 -3.02
CA LYS A 67 -2.03 -20.87 -1.74
C LYS A 67 -1.63 -19.89 -0.64
N GLY A 68 -2.55 -19.63 0.28
CA GLY A 68 -2.37 -18.65 1.34
C GLY A 68 -2.62 -17.20 0.88
N ARG A 69 -2.38 -16.28 1.81
CA ARG A 69 -2.53 -14.84 1.63
C ARG A 69 -1.29 -14.14 2.16
N VAL A 70 -1.06 -12.91 1.69
CA VAL A 70 -0.04 -12.01 2.23
C VAL A 70 -0.68 -10.64 2.41
N ALA A 71 -0.27 -9.93 3.46
CA ALA A 71 -0.71 -8.56 3.71
C ALA A 71 0.20 -7.59 2.96
N ILE A 72 -0.41 -6.60 2.31
CA ILE A 72 0.23 -5.36 1.89
C ILE A 72 -0.24 -4.25 2.82
N HIS A 73 0.65 -3.30 3.10
CA HIS A 73 0.43 -2.28 4.13
C HIS A 73 0.75 -0.89 3.58
N GLU A 74 -0.06 0.08 3.96
CA GLU A 74 0.24 1.51 3.88
C GLU A 74 0.38 2.01 5.32
N ALA A 75 1.49 2.67 5.62
CA ALA A 75 1.86 3.08 6.96
C ALA A 75 2.04 4.60 7.00
N LEU A 76 1.06 5.28 7.58
CA LEU A 76 1.11 6.72 7.82
C LEU A 76 1.69 6.98 9.20
N TYR A 77 2.94 7.43 9.25
CA TYR A 77 3.55 7.90 10.49
C TYR A 77 3.10 9.32 10.81
N PHE A 78 2.83 9.58 12.09
CA PHE A 78 2.46 10.92 12.55
C PHE A 78 3.72 11.78 12.68
N THR A 79 4.24 12.26 11.55
CA THR A 79 5.35 13.22 11.50
C THR A 79 4.90 14.60 11.99
N LYS A 80 5.85 15.53 12.17
CA LYS A 80 5.51 16.91 12.58
C LYS A 80 4.52 17.56 11.61
N GLU A 81 4.69 17.35 10.31
CA GLU A 81 3.79 17.88 9.26
C GLU A 81 2.38 17.29 9.38
N ILE A 82 2.25 15.97 9.50
CA ILE A 82 0.95 15.30 9.68
C ILE A 82 0.25 15.79 10.94
N ARG A 83 0.97 15.94 12.06
CA ARG A 83 0.39 16.47 13.30
C ARG A 83 -0.15 17.88 13.12
N GLN A 84 0.59 18.74 12.41
CA GLN A 84 0.17 20.11 12.16
C GLN A 84 -1.08 20.16 11.29
N LEU A 85 -1.12 19.37 10.21
CA LEU A 85 -2.31 19.25 9.36
C LEU A 85 -3.55 18.78 10.13
N VAL A 86 -3.37 17.86 11.08
CA VAL A 86 -4.48 17.41 11.95
C VAL A 86 -4.92 18.51 12.91
N LEU A 87 -3.99 19.26 13.52
CA LEU A 87 -4.32 20.37 14.42
C LEU A 87 -5.05 21.51 13.69
N ASP A 88 -4.66 21.80 12.45
CA ASP A 88 -5.20 22.89 11.65
C ASP A 88 -6.54 22.53 10.98
N ALA A 89 -6.91 21.25 10.96
CA ALA A 89 -8.09 20.73 10.27
C ALA A 89 -9.43 21.27 10.79
N GLY A 90 -9.51 21.77 12.04
CA GLY A 90 -10.77 22.24 12.62
C GLY A 90 -11.90 21.22 12.43
N ASP A 91 -13.01 21.65 11.80
CA ASP A 91 -14.16 20.79 11.46
C ASP A 91 -14.03 20.08 10.09
N SER A 92 -13.06 20.45 9.25
CA SER A 92 -12.89 19.93 7.89
C SER A 92 -11.44 19.59 7.57
N ILE A 93 -11.12 18.30 7.54
CA ILE A 93 -9.78 17.83 7.19
C ILE A 93 -9.62 17.71 5.67
N ASN A 94 -8.50 18.19 5.15
CA ASN A 94 -8.11 17.97 3.77
C ASN A 94 -7.38 16.62 3.64
N GLU A 95 -8.12 15.57 3.34
CA GLU A 95 -7.58 14.20 3.22
C GLU A 95 -6.49 14.08 2.15
N GLU A 96 -6.62 14.80 1.04
CA GLU A 96 -5.65 14.74 -0.05
C GLU A 96 -4.32 15.38 0.36
N GLU A 97 -4.37 16.52 1.05
CA GLU A 97 -3.17 17.16 1.58
C GLU A 97 -2.45 16.27 2.60
N LEU A 98 -3.21 15.59 3.47
CA LEU A 98 -2.68 14.62 4.43
C LEU A 98 -2.03 13.42 3.72
N ARG A 99 -2.67 12.90 2.66
CA ARG A 99 -2.13 11.82 1.84
C ARG A 99 -0.83 12.22 1.15
N GLN A 100 -0.81 13.40 0.53
CA GLN A 100 0.38 13.92 -0.14
C GLN A 100 1.53 14.18 0.83
N ALA A 101 1.23 14.73 2.02
CA ALA A 101 2.21 14.87 3.10
C ALA A 101 2.76 13.50 3.52
N GLY A 102 1.89 12.49 3.70
CA GLY A 102 2.31 11.13 4.00
C GLY A 102 3.30 10.59 2.95
N ILE A 103 2.97 10.71 1.67
CA ILE A 103 3.83 10.24 0.56
C ILE A 103 5.18 10.95 0.57
N ARG A 104 5.20 12.29 0.73
CA ARG A 104 6.45 13.07 0.85
C ARG A 104 7.32 12.61 2.02
N ASN A 105 6.69 12.17 3.12
CA ASN A 105 7.37 11.64 4.31
C ASN A 105 7.69 10.13 4.20
N GLY A 106 7.57 9.51 3.02
CA GLY A 106 7.97 8.13 2.78
C GLY A 106 6.87 7.09 3.02
N MET A 107 5.61 7.50 3.15
CA MET A 107 4.49 6.56 3.12
C MET A 107 4.39 5.91 1.73
N ILE A 108 4.52 4.59 1.68
CA ILE A 108 4.23 3.79 0.49
C ILE A 108 2.74 3.44 0.52
N THR A 109 2.03 3.73 -0.57
CA THR A 109 0.59 3.51 -0.66
C THR A 109 0.25 2.06 -0.99
N LEU A 110 -0.98 1.66 -0.63
CA LEU A 110 -1.55 0.38 -1.05
C LEU A 110 -1.74 0.26 -2.57
#